data_AF-A0A1V3SVW4-F1
#
_entry.id   AF-A0A1V3SVW4-F1
#
_cell.length_a   1.000
_cell.length_b   1.000
_cell.length_c   1.000
_cell.angle_alpha   90.00
_cell.angle_beta   90.00
_cell.angle_gamma   90.00
#
_symmetry.space_group_name_H-M   'P 1'
#
loop_
_entity.id
_entity.type
_entity.pdbx_description
1 polymer ?
#
loop_
_entity_poly.entity_id
_entity_poly.type
_entity_poly.pdbx_seq_one_letter_code
_entity_poly.pdbx_strand_id
1 'polypeptide(L)' 'MIVRPKKKAAEDFIKAAPDAGVPPASEKDRKKIQISLTISPELLKAVDEKARKSGLSRAALINLAIHQVISSGVNLPGL' A
#
# COMPACT_ATOMS: atom_id res chain seq x y z
N MET A 1 48.77 -17.22 -24.89
CA MET A 1 48.32 -16.10 -24.03
C MET A 1 46.79 -16.07 -24.07
N ILE A 2 46.12 -16.48 -22.99
CA ILE A 2 44.65 -16.54 -22.93
C ILE A 2 44.14 -15.22 -22.35
N VAL A 3 43.49 -14.41 -23.20
CA VAL A 3 42.95 -13.10 -22.83
C VAL A 3 41.58 -13.32 -22.18
N ARG A 4 41.43 -13.00 -20.88
CA ARG A 4 40.12 -13.05 -20.20
C ARG A 4 39.32 -11.82 -20.59
N PRO A 5 38.10 -11.94 -21.16
CA PRO A 5 37.30 -10.79 -21.51
C PRO A 5 36.87 -10.02 -20.25
N LYS A 6 36.93 -8.69 -20.33
CA LYS A 6 36.56 -7.76 -19.26
C LYS A 6 35.08 -7.95 -18.91
N LYS A 7 34.78 -8.26 -17.65
CA LYS A 7 33.44 -8.54 -17.06
C LYS A 7 32.31 -7.63 -17.57
N LYS A 8 32.62 -6.37 -17.88
CA LYS A 8 31.70 -5.36 -18.39
C LYS A 8 31.10 -5.68 -19.77
N ALA A 9 31.86 -6.35 -20.65
CA ALA A 9 31.36 -6.72 -21.99
C ALA A 9 30.34 -7.86 -21.93
N ALA A 10 30.44 -8.74 -20.94
CA ALA A 10 29.50 -9.84 -20.76
C ALA A 10 28.13 -9.34 -20.26
N GLU A 11 28.12 -8.36 -19.34
CA GLU A 11 26.87 -7.79 -18.82
C GLU A 11 26.09 -6.99 -19.88
N ASP A 12 26.81 -6.28 -20.76
CA ASP A 12 26.20 -5.52 -21.86
C ASP A 12 25.57 -6.47 -22.90
N PHE A 13 26.24 -7.58 -23.21
CA PHE A 13 25.73 -8.62 -24.10
C PHE A 13 24.46 -9.30 -23.56
N ILE A 14 24.41 -9.57 -22.25
CA ILE A 14 23.24 -10.17 -21.59
C ILE A 14 22.03 -9.21 -21.60
N LYS A 15 22.26 -7.90 -21.45
CA LYS A 15 21.19 -6.88 -21.47
C LYS A 15 20.70 -6.52 -22.87
N ALA A 16 21.51 -6.71 -23.90
CA ALA A 16 21.17 -6.42 -25.29
C ALA A 16 20.27 -7.49 -25.95
N ALA A 17 20.03 -8.62 -25.27
CA ALA A 17 19.14 -9.66 -25.79
C ALA A 17 17.69 -9.16 -25.83
N PRO A 18 16.90 -9.44 -26.88
CA PRO A 18 15.50 -9.04 -26.97
C PRO A 18 14.60 -9.75 -25.93
N ASP A 19 15.09 -10.85 -25.34
CA ASP A 19 14.48 -11.57 -24.21
C ASP A 19 15.04 -11.11 -22.86
N ALA A 20 15.95 -10.13 -22.83
CA ALA A 20 16.34 -9.43 -21.60
C ALA A 20 15.18 -8.53 -21.14
N GLY A 21 14.03 -9.15 -20.88
CA GLY A 21 12.94 -8.60 -20.12
C GLY A 21 13.47 -8.27 -18.74
N VAL A 22 13.95 -7.05 -18.57
CA VAL A 22 13.73 -6.36 -17.32
C VAL A 22 12.24 -5.99 -17.38
N PRO A 23 11.34 -6.76 -16.76
CA PRO A 23 9.97 -6.30 -16.65
C PRO A 23 10.01 -4.90 -16.01
N PRO A 24 9.34 -3.89 -16.58
CA PRO A 24 9.19 -2.60 -15.90
C PRO A 24 8.56 -2.92 -14.55
N ALA A 25 9.27 -2.53 -13.47
CA ALA A 25 8.97 -2.85 -12.08
C ALA A 25 7.48 -3.13 -11.85
N SER A 26 7.14 -4.42 -11.85
CA SER A 26 5.79 -4.94 -11.71
C SER A 26 5.14 -4.28 -10.50
N GLU A 27 4.00 -3.61 -10.71
CA GLU A 27 2.98 -3.33 -9.69
C GLU A 27 3.56 -3.20 -8.27
N LYS A 28 4.37 -2.16 -8.00
CA LYS A 28 4.99 -1.98 -6.68
C LYS A 28 3.90 -1.87 -5.61
N ASP A 29 3.73 -2.96 -4.87
CA ASP A 29 3.15 -3.03 -3.53
C ASP A 29 1.90 -2.18 -3.29
N ARG A 30 0.73 -2.66 -3.74
CA ARG A 30 -0.55 -2.28 -3.10
C ARG A 30 -0.69 -2.92 -1.71
N LYS A 31 0.36 -2.91 -0.89
CA LYS A 31 0.27 -3.35 0.49
C LYS A 31 -0.41 -2.26 1.31
N LYS A 32 -1.37 -2.67 2.14
CA LYS A 32 -2.01 -1.78 3.10
C LYS A 32 -0.94 -1.25 4.06
N ILE A 33 -0.88 0.06 4.24
CA ILE A 33 0.04 0.71 5.17
C ILE A 33 -0.56 0.63 6.56
N GLN A 34 0.19 0.10 7.53
CA GLN A 34 -0.20 0.14 8.93
C GLN A 34 -0.02 1.55 9.49
N ILE A 35 -1.05 2.05 10.16
CA ILE A 35 -1.01 3.35 10.87
C ILE A 35 -1.26 3.12 12.36
N SER A 36 -0.64 3.95 13.19
CA SER A 36 -0.92 4.04 14.62
C SER A 36 -1.81 5.24 14.88
N LEU A 37 -2.93 5.05 15.56
CA LEU A 37 -3.88 6.10 15.88
C LEU A 37 -4.20 6.06 17.38
N THR A 38 -4.04 7.21 18.04
CA THR A 38 -4.48 7.39 19.43
C THR A 38 -5.93 7.86 19.45
N ILE A 39 -6.80 7.12 20.14
CA ILE A 39 -8.22 7.48 20.33
C ILE A 39 -8.61 7.30 21.80
N SER A 40 -9.65 8.01 22.22
CA SER A 40 -10.21 7.84 23.56
C SER A 40 -10.83 6.43 23.72
N PRO A 41 -10.74 5.83 24.93
CA PRO A 41 -11.25 4.48 25.18
C PRO A 41 -12.77 4.40 24.97
N GLU A 42 -13.48 5.49 25.24
CA GLU A 42 -14.93 5.57 25.03
C GLU A 42 -15.29 5.49 23.54
N LEU A 43 -14.55 6.20 22.69
CA LEU A 43 -14.76 6.17 21.25
C LEU A 43 -14.41 4.80 20.67
N LEU A 44 -13.32 4.18 21.14
CA LEU A 44 -12.97 2.81 20.75
C LEU A 44 -14.11 1.82 21.06
N LYS A 45 -14.69 1.92 22.26
CA LYS A 45 -15.81 1.06 22.67
C LYS A 45 -17.05 1.26 21.80
N ALA A 46 -17.38 2.50 21.46
CA ALA A 46 -18.49 2.82 20.56
C ALA A 46 -18.27 2.26 19.15
N VAL A 47 -17.04 2.35 18.62
CA VAL A 47 -16.66 1.75 17.33
C VAL A 47 -16.82 0.23 17.37
N ASP A 48 -16.38 -0.43 18.43
CA ASP A 48 -16.49 -1.89 18.59
C ASP A 48 -17.94 -2.37 18.70
N GLU A 49 -18.78 -1.63 19.40
CA GLU A 49 -20.21 -1.96 19.48
C GLU A 49 -20.88 -1.82 18.12
N LYS A 50 -20.59 -0.73 17.40
CA LYS A 50 -21.12 -0.50 16.05
C LYS A 50 -20.62 -1.53 15.05
N ALA A 51 -19.35 -1.92 15.14
CA ALA A 51 -18.76 -2.96 14.30
C ALA A 51 -19.47 -4.31 14.51
N ARG A 52 -19.70 -4.69 15.78
CA ARG A 52 -20.46 -5.90 16.13
C ARG A 52 -21.89 -5.89 15.61
N LYS A 53 -22.61 -4.78 15.78
CA LYS A 53 -23.99 -4.62 15.28
C LYS A 53 -24.08 -4.72 13.76
N SER A 54 -23.09 -4.20 13.04
CA SER A 54 -23.04 -4.22 11.58
C SER A 54 -22.40 -5.48 10.98
N GLY A 55 -21.93 -6.43 11.81
CA GLY A 55 -21.23 -7.63 11.34
C GLY A 55 -19.87 -7.35 10.68
N LEU A 56 -19.28 -6.17 10.93
CA LEU A 56 -18.00 -5.76 10.36
C LEU A 56 -16.87 -5.95 11.37
N SER A 57 -15.67 -6.21 10.86
CA SER A 57 -14.46 -6.05 11.68
C SER A 57 -14.26 -4.57 12.05
N ARG A 58 -13.68 -4.30 13.22
CA ARG A 58 -13.28 -2.94 13.65
C ARG A 58 -12.53 -2.20 12.54
N ALA A 59 -11.53 -2.85 11.94
CA ALA A 59 -10.73 -2.25 10.87
C ALA A 59 -11.56 -1.96 9.60
N ALA A 60 -12.52 -2.83 9.27
CA ALA A 60 -13.40 -2.63 8.13
C ALA A 60 -14.32 -1.43 8.34
N LEU A 61 -14.90 -1.30 9.54
CA LEU A 61 -15.74 -0.16 9.90
C LEU A 61 -14.94 1.16 9.87
N ILE A 62 -13.72 1.17 10.41
CA ILE A 62 -12.85 2.35 10.38
C ILE A 62 -12.54 2.75 8.93
N ASN A 63 -12.13 1.81 8.09
CA ASN A 63 -11.82 2.09 6.69
C ASN A 63 -13.06 2.58 5.92
N LEU A 64 -14.22 1.99 6.18
CA LEU A 64 -15.48 2.42 5.57
C LEU A 64 -15.84 3.85 5.98
N ALA A 65 -15.71 4.18 7.25
CA ALA A 65 -15.97 5.52 7.75
C ALA A 65 -15.03 6.55 7.10
N ILE A 66 -13.73 6.24 6.99
CA ILE A 66 -12.76 7.08 6.28
C ILE A 66 -13.16 7.28 4.82
N HIS A 67 -13.51 6.19 4.11
CA HIS A 67 -13.92 6.27 2.72
C HIS A 67 -15.19 7.10 2.54
N GLN A 68 -16.18 6.94 3.42
CA GLN A 68 -17.43 7.70 3.37
C GLN A 68 -17.19 9.19 3.59
N VAL A 69 -16.33 9.53 4.55
CA VAL A 69 -15.89 10.90 4.86
C VAL A 69 -15.21 11.55 3.66
N ILE A 70 -14.28 10.85 3.02
CA ILE A 70 -13.57 11.37 1.84
C ILE A 70 -14.52 11.50 0.63
N SER A 71 -15.38 10.50 0.41
CA SER A 71 -16.26 10.45 -0.77
C SER A 71 -17.45 11.38 -0.67
N SER A 72 -18.03 11.57 0.51
CA SER A 72 -19.22 12.40 0.70
C SER A 72 -18.86 13.87 0.97
N GLY A 73 -17.58 14.16 1.19
CA GLY A 73 -17.10 15.42 1.70
C GLY A 73 -17.40 15.56 3.19
N VAL A 74 -16.42 16.08 3.94
CA VAL A 74 -16.66 16.57 5.30
C VAL A 74 -16.74 18.07 5.23
N ASN A 75 -17.84 18.64 5.72
CA ASN A 75 -17.84 20.06 6.04
C ASN A 75 -16.94 20.22 7.27
N LEU A 76 -15.68 20.59 7.02
CA LEU A 76 -14.73 21.00 8.06
C LEU A 76 -14.90 22.51 8.20
N PRO A 77 -15.70 23.01 9.16
CA PRO A 77 -15.80 24.45 9.37
C PRO A 77 -14.41 24.97 9.78
N GLY A 78 -13.79 25.77 8.90
CA GLY A 78 -12.50 26.42 9.17
C GLY A 78 -11.36 26.15 8.20
N LEU A 79 -11.62 25.55 7.02
CA LEU A 79 -10.71 25.60 5.86
C LEU A 79 -11.41 26.24 4.66
#